data_AF-A0AAW2F279-F1
#
_entry.id   AF-A0AAW2F279-F1
#
_cell.length_a   1.000
_cell.length_b   1.000
_cell.length_c   1.000
_cell.angle_alpha   90.00
_cell.angle_beta   90.00
_cell.angle_gamma   90.00
#
_symmetry.space_group_name_H-M   'P 1'
#
loop_
_entity.id
_entity.type
_entity.pdbx_description
1 polymer ?
#
loop_
_entity_poly.entity_id
_entity_poly.type
_entity_poly.pdbx_seq_one_letter_code
_entity_poly.pdbx_strand_id
1 'polypeptide(L)'
;MELQTVPFDVENIFAKVKKKQALSKLRGADSPLYKAVWPMTCVVRVFGFAPYSFSQDRLVPSSLIFTVIATIFYSYTLFQVVIRFIGVKRETSTLGGTENTKVIINYSVVLYELILVTFTRSSFVKIWNALQDYDDYVRRLGYPRKEMRTAIVAWVLVIVNTLIWTAINRFGMYAFMESWTYNMGYMLPYVGTSVAIYKFMAIAIFLGQRFHHLNMIAIKNLPFSPTVGKTFVSKQIILNLHNDLMIAGESLESLYSWSLLFWLGSLSLHTISNIYFIIEWMIVKEWKTESWPLIGCLCLWLVAFIVQMILLHIACDFASSQANCIGPIMIEWQVRLMKRFEVDEGSVELSLQFLNRKLKFSAGGCFYVNLPLLRSVRNSYNIYFNYTFLGLCKYLNYQIASSNPLITCPSKLSLGISLTPRKIVPSYRDPVEG
;
A
#
# COMPACT_ATOMS: atom_id res chain seq x y z
N MET A 1 -52.91 -1.67 -38.89
CA MET A 1 -51.95 -2.38 -38.01
C MET A 1 -52.20 -1.86 -36.60
N GLU A 2 -53.00 -2.58 -35.83
CA GLU A 2 -53.36 -2.17 -34.47
C GLU A 2 -52.19 -2.47 -33.52
N LEU A 3 -51.66 -1.43 -32.87
CA LEU A 3 -50.65 -1.58 -31.82
C LEU A 3 -51.33 -2.09 -30.55
N GLN A 4 -51.16 -3.37 -30.27
CA GLN A 4 -51.50 -3.95 -28.96
C GLN A 4 -50.49 -3.48 -27.91
N THR A 5 -50.95 -2.71 -26.94
CA THR A 5 -50.15 -2.32 -25.77
C THR A 5 -50.07 -3.50 -24.80
N VAL A 6 -48.89 -4.10 -24.71
CA VAL A 6 -48.60 -5.14 -23.70
C VAL A 6 -48.61 -4.47 -22.32
N PRO A 7 -49.46 -4.91 -21.37
CA PRO A 7 -49.54 -4.28 -20.06
C PRO A 7 -48.24 -4.47 -19.29
N PHE A 8 -47.75 -3.39 -18.69
CA PHE A 8 -46.54 -3.37 -17.88
C PHE A 8 -46.83 -4.08 -16.55
N ASP A 9 -46.49 -5.37 -16.47
CA ASP A 9 -46.76 -6.22 -15.30
C ASP A 9 -45.77 -5.91 -14.17
N VAL A 10 -46.14 -4.91 -13.37
CA VAL A 10 -45.42 -4.44 -12.18
C VAL A 10 -45.27 -5.58 -11.15
N GLU A 11 -46.25 -6.48 -11.05
CA GLU A 11 -46.22 -7.61 -10.11
C GLU A 11 -45.14 -8.63 -10.49
N ASN A 12 -44.93 -8.91 -11.78
CA ASN A 12 -43.82 -9.75 -12.23
C ASN A 12 -42.45 -9.14 -11.96
N ILE A 13 -42.33 -7.81 -12.06
CA ILE A 13 -41.08 -7.10 -11.76
C ILE A 13 -40.81 -7.16 -10.25
N PHE A 14 -41.82 -6.87 -9.41
CA PHE A 14 -41.70 -7.00 -7.97
C PHE A 14 -41.43 -8.44 -7.54
N ALA A 15 -42.06 -9.44 -8.16
CA ALA A 15 -41.80 -10.85 -7.91
C ALA A 15 -40.38 -11.23 -8.32
N LYS A 16 -39.87 -10.76 -9.46
CA LYS A 16 -38.47 -10.97 -9.87
C LYS A 16 -37.49 -10.32 -8.91
N VAL A 17 -37.75 -9.09 -8.45
CA VAL A 17 -36.91 -8.36 -7.48
C VAL A 17 -36.91 -9.08 -6.12
N LYS A 18 -38.09 -9.49 -5.65
CA LYS A 18 -38.29 -10.19 -4.37
C LYS A 18 -37.70 -11.60 -4.41
N LYS A 19 -37.75 -12.30 -5.56
CA LYS A 19 -37.09 -13.61 -5.78
C LYS A 19 -35.57 -13.45 -5.87
N LYS A 20 -35.05 -12.37 -6.45
CA LYS A 20 -33.61 -12.00 -6.41
C LYS A 20 -33.13 -11.71 -4.98
N GLN A 21 -33.95 -11.03 -4.16
CA GLN A 21 -33.71 -10.77 -2.73
C GLN A 21 -33.86 -12.04 -1.86
N ALA A 22 -34.81 -12.93 -2.17
CA ALA A 22 -34.99 -14.18 -1.45
C ALA A 22 -33.88 -15.19 -1.77
N LEU A 23 -33.37 -15.24 -3.01
CA LEU A 23 -32.17 -16.00 -3.36
C LEU A 23 -30.87 -15.37 -2.84
N SER A 24 -30.87 -14.13 -2.34
CA SER A 24 -29.73 -13.57 -1.61
C SER A 24 -29.74 -13.91 -0.11
N LYS A 25 -30.77 -14.61 0.40
CA LYS A 25 -30.90 -15.00 1.81
C LYS A 25 -30.18 -16.31 2.18
N LEU A 26 -29.61 -17.05 1.23
CA LEU A 26 -28.69 -18.15 1.54
C LEU A 26 -27.28 -17.58 1.78
N ARG A 27 -27.12 -16.85 2.89
CA ARG A 27 -25.85 -16.24 3.31
C ARG A 27 -25.73 -16.50 4.81
N GLY A 28 -24.78 -17.35 5.18
CA GLY A 28 -24.46 -17.69 6.56
C GLY A 28 -22.95 -17.53 6.83
N ALA A 29 -22.58 -17.68 8.11
CA ALA A 29 -21.24 -17.52 8.72
C ALA A 29 -20.08 -18.31 8.06
N ASP A 30 -20.35 -19.02 6.97
CA ASP A 30 -19.45 -19.85 6.20
C ASP A 30 -18.83 -19.16 4.99
N SER A 31 -19.06 -17.85 4.78
CA SER A 31 -18.35 -17.11 3.73
C SER A 31 -16.82 -17.27 3.90
N PRO A 32 -16.09 -17.84 2.93
CA PRO A 32 -14.65 -18.06 3.05
C PRO A 32 -13.86 -16.77 3.31
N LEU A 33 -14.34 -15.64 2.79
CA LEU A 33 -13.75 -14.32 3.01
C LEU A 33 -13.94 -13.86 4.46
N TYR A 34 -15.10 -14.12 5.04
CA TYR A 34 -15.38 -13.76 6.43
C TYR A 34 -14.46 -14.53 7.39
N LYS A 35 -14.37 -15.85 7.27
CA LYS A 35 -13.50 -16.68 8.12
C LYS A 35 -12.03 -16.27 8.03
N ALA A 36 -11.57 -15.86 6.85
CA ALA A 36 -10.19 -15.44 6.64
C ALA A 36 -9.86 -14.06 7.26
N VAL A 37 -10.83 -13.14 7.31
CA VAL A 37 -10.58 -11.72 7.62
C VAL A 37 -11.11 -11.30 9.00
N TRP A 38 -11.98 -12.10 9.61
CA TRP A 38 -12.55 -11.80 10.92
C TRP A 38 -11.48 -11.51 12.00
N PRO A 39 -10.43 -12.34 12.20
CA PRO A 39 -9.41 -12.06 13.20
C PRO A 39 -8.69 -10.72 12.95
N MET A 40 -8.41 -10.40 11.69
CA MET A 40 -7.78 -9.14 11.31
C MET A 40 -8.69 -7.95 11.58
N THR A 41 -9.98 -8.10 11.35
CA THR A 41 -10.96 -7.05 11.64
C THR A 41 -11.02 -6.75 13.13
N CYS A 42 -10.92 -7.77 13.99
CA CYS A 42 -10.83 -7.58 15.44
C CYS A 42 -9.58 -6.79 15.84
N VAL A 43 -8.41 -7.15 15.30
CA VAL A 43 -7.16 -6.41 15.57
C VAL A 43 -7.28 -4.96 15.13
N VAL A 44 -7.69 -4.71 13.88
CA VAL A 44 -7.86 -3.35 13.32
C VAL A 44 -8.88 -2.54 14.13
N ARG A 45 -9.90 -3.20 14.70
CA ARG A 45 -10.91 -2.56 15.55
C ARG A 45 -10.33 -2.12 16.89
N VAL A 46 -9.51 -2.94 17.55
CA VAL A 46 -8.87 -2.58 18.83
C VAL A 46 -8.02 -1.31 18.69
N PHE A 47 -7.36 -1.12 17.55
CA PHE A 47 -6.59 0.10 17.26
C PHE A 47 -7.43 1.31 16.81
N GLY A 48 -8.76 1.16 16.73
CA GLY A 48 -9.70 2.24 16.40
C GLY A 48 -10.01 2.39 14.90
N PHE A 49 -9.45 1.56 14.02
CA PHE A 49 -9.54 1.72 12.56
C PHE A 49 -10.66 0.90 11.88
N ALA A 50 -11.46 0.17 12.67
CA ALA A 50 -12.59 -0.62 12.17
C ALA A 50 -13.89 -0.41 12.98
N PRO A 51 -14.53 0.77 12.85
CA PRO A 51 -15.86 1.04 13.42
C PRO A 51 -16.96 0.41 12.56
N TYR A 52 -16.81 -0.87 12.25
CA TYR A 52 -17.78 -1.66 11.51
C TYR A 52 -17.89 -3.07 12.10
N SER A 53 -19.10 -3.60 12.11
CA SER A 53 -19.43 -4.94 12.59
C SER A 53 -19.91 -5.80 11.43
N PHE A 54 -19.87 -7.11 11.60
CA PHE A 54 -20.53 -8.01 10.68
C PHE A 54 -21.95 -8.27 11.16
N SER A 55 -22.93 -8.10 10.27
CA SER A 55 -24.33 -8.46 10.47
C SER A 55 -24.77 -9.30 9.28
N GLN A 56 -25.13 -10.57 9.51
CA GLN A 56 -25.53 -11.50 8.44
C GLN A 56 -24.50 -11.55 7.28
N ASP A 57 -23.22 -11.74 7.63
CA ASP A 57 -22.05 -11.82 6.74
C ASP A 57 -21.67 -10.54 5.96
N ARG A 58 -22.44 -9.47 6.13
CA ARG A 58 -22.13 -8.16 5.55
C ARG A 58 -21.47 -7.25 6.56
N LEU A 59 -20.58 -6.41 6.06
CA LEU A 59 -20.04 -5.33 6.85
C LEU A 59 -21.11 -4.26 7.00
N VAL A 60 -21.32 -3.78 8.22
CA VAL A 60 -22.21 -2.65 8.55
C VAL A 60 -21.47 -1.67 9.45
N PRO A 61 -21.74 -0.37 9.37
CA PRO A 61 -21.19 0.59 10.32
C PRO A 61 -21.57 0.20 11.75
N SER A 62 -20.63 0.30 12.68
CA SER A 62 -20.83 -0.01 14.09
C SER A 62 -20.57 1.21 14.97
N SER A 63 -20.67 1.00 16.28
CA SER A 63 -20.27 1.99 17.27
C SER A 63 -18.83 2.47 17.06
N LEU A 64 -18.61 3.75 17.38
CA LEU A 64 -17.32 4.44 17.35
C LEU A 64 -16.53 4.28 18.66
N ILE A 65 -17.02 3.51 19.64
CA ILE A 65 -16.40 3.38 20.98
C ILE A 65 -14.90 3.09 20.89
N PHE A 66 -14.48 2.10 20.10
CA PHE A 66 -13.05 1.77 19.95
C PHE A 66 -12.24 2.89 19.30
N THR A 67 -12.82 3.60 18.33
CA THR A 67 -12.19 4.75 17.68
C THR A 67 -12.00 5.89 18.68
N VAL A 68 -13.02 6.20 19.49
CA VAL A 68 -12.94 7.22 20.55
C VAL A 68 -11.90 6.86 21.60
N ILE A 69 -11.88 5.61 22.07
CA ILE A 69 -10.88 5.12 23.02
C ILE A 69 -9.47 5.26 22.42
N ALA A 70 -9.26 4.85 21.17
CA ALA A 70 -7.98 4.98 20.49
C ALA A 70 -7.56 6.45 20.33
N THR A 71 -8.48 7.35 19.97
CA THR A 71 -8.21 8.80 19.89
C THR A 71 -7.74 9.35 21.24
N ILE A 72 -8.49 9.11 22.31
CA ILE A 72 -8.13 9.57 23.67
C ILE A 72 -6.75 9.03 24.05
N PHE A 73 -6.52 7.74 23.82
CA PHE A 73 -5.27 7.09 24.15
C PHE A 73 -4.08 7.69 23.37
N TYR A 74 -4.16 7.82 22.05
CA TYR A 74 -3.05 8.38 21.27
C TYR A 74 -2.81 9.85 21.61
N SER A 75 -3.87 10.64 21.84
CA SER A 75 -3.72 12.04 22.27
C SER A 75 -3.04 12.15 23.63
N TYR A 76 -3.40 11.28 24.58
CA TYR A 76 -2.73 11.21 25.87
C TYR A 76 -1.24 10.85 25.73
N THR A 77 -0.92 9.86 24.90
CA THR A 77 0.47 9.49 24.61
C THR A 77 1.26 10.65 24.02
N LEU A 78 0.70 11.37 23.04
CA LEU A 78 1.38 12.54 22.47
C LEU A 78 1.64 13.60 23.54
N PHE A 79 0.64 13.89 24.37
CA PHE A 79 0.77 14.86 25.45
C PHE A 79 1.94 14.50 26.40
N GLN A 80 2.05 13.22 26.79
CA GLN A 80 3.17 12.74 27.60
C GLN A 80 4.52 12.90 26.90
N VAL A 81 4.58 12.60 25.61
CA VAL A 81 5.82 12.76 24.81
C VAL A 81 6.21 14.23 24.69
N VAL A 82 5.25 15.14 24.48
CA VAL A 82 5.49 16.59 24.42
C VAL A 82 6.00 17.14 25.74
N ILE A 83 5.37 16.79 26.87
CA ILE A 83 5.83 17.22 28.20
C ILE A 83 7.28 16.80 28.43
N ARG A 84 7.61 15.54 28.09
CA ARG A 84 8.96 15.01 28.25
C ARG A 84 9.97 15.79 27.41
N PHE A 85 9.61 16.17 26.19
CA PHE A 85 10.50 16.94 25.33
C PHE A 85 10.71 18.38 25.77
N ILE A 86 9.75 19.00 26.45
CA ILE A 86 9.94 20.33 27.05
C ILE A 86 10.91 20.26 28.25
N GLY A 87 10.97 19.13 28.96
CA GLY A 87 11.79 18.97 30.17
C GLY A 87 13.25 18.53 29.97
N VAL A 88 13.67 18.11 28.77
CA VAL A 88 15.02 17.53 28.55
C VAL A 88 15.94 18.52 27.82
N LYS A 89 17.04 18.92 28.47
CA LYS A 89 18.17 19.61 27.81
C LYS A 89 18.90 18.61 26.90
N ARG A 90 18.85 18.81 25.59
CA ARG A 90 19.48 17.92 24.59
C ARG A 90 20.86 18.44 24.16
N GLU A 91 21.81 17.52 23.95
CA GLU A 91 23.19 17.81 23.53
C GLU A 91 23.27 18.55 22.18
N THR A 92 22.41 18.22 21.21
CA THR A 92 22.39 18.83 19.88
C THR A 92 20.96 19.22 19.45
N SER A 93 20.78 20.49 19.09
CA SER A 93 19.49 21.07 18.71
C SER A 93 18.89 20.41 17.46
N THR A 94 19.72 20.03 16.50
CA THR A 94 19.33 19.42 15.22
C THR A 94 18.76 18.01 15.38
N LEU A 95 19.43 17.13 16.12
CA LEU A 95 19.00 15.75 16.38
C LEU A 95 17.65 15.72 17.10
N GLY A 96 17.50 16.59 18.11
CA GLY A 96 16.27 16.74 18.87
C GLY A 96 15.10 17.27 18.04
N GLY A 97 15.36 18.27 17.18
CA GLY A 97 14.35 18.83 16.29
C GLY A 97 13.80 17.79 15.30
N THR A 98 14.68 16.97 14.72
CA THR A 98 14.28 15.91 13.78
C THR A 98 13.44 14.82 14.45
N GLU A 99 13.81 14.35 15.64
CA GLU A 99 13.03 13.32 16.34
C GLU A 99 11.65 13.85 16.76
N ASN A 100 11.56 15.09 17.24
CA ASN A 100 10.27 15.70 17.58
C ASN A 100 9.37 15.82 16.33
N THR A 101 9.97 16.24 15.21
CA THR A 101 9.25 16.37 13.94
C THR A 101 8.69 15.03 13.48
N LYS A 102 9.47 13.95 13.57
CA LYS A 102 9.04 12.58 13.28
C LYS A 102 7.83 12.16 14.12
N VAL A 103 7.88 12.40 15.44
CA VAL A 103 6.78 12.07 16.36
C VAL A 103 5.51 12.84 16.01
N ILE A 104 5.63 14.16 15.81
CA ILE A 104 4.49 15.04 15.48
C ILE A 104 3.86 14.62 14.16
N ILE A 105 4.67 14.33 13.14
CA ILE A 105 4.17 13.88 11.83
C ILE A 105 3.47 12.53 11.94
N ASN A 106 4.05 11.52 12.61
CA ASN A 106 3.40 10.24 12.78
C ASN A 106 2.08 10.34 13.55
N TYR A 107 2.04 11.18 14.60
CA TYR A 107 0.80 11.43 15.33
C TYR A 107 -0.25 12.13 14.45
N SER A 108 0.16 13.10 13.64
CA SER A 108 -0.76 13.80 12.74
C SER A 108 -1.37 12.85 11.72
N VAL A 109 -0.57 11.90 11.22
CA VAL A 109 -1.02 10.81 10.34
C VAL A 109 -2.02 9.90 11.07
N VAL A 110 -1.71 9.44 12.29
CA VAL A 110 -2.61 8.52 13.03
C VAL A 110 -3.96 9.19 13.35
N LEU A 111 -3.92 10.47 13.73
CA LEU A 111 -5.12 11.25 14.01
C LEU A 111 -5.95 11.48 12.74
N TYR A 112 -5.30 11.83 11.63
CA TYR A 112 -5.94 11.94 10.33
C TYR A 112 -6.66 10.64 9.95
N GLU A 113 -6.02 9.48 10.13
CA GLU A 113 -6.63 8.19 9.84
C GLU A 113 -7.85 7.88 10.72
N LEU A 114 -7.81 8.21 12.02
CA LEU A 114 -8.95 8.02 12.91
C LEU A 114 -10.14 8.92 12.51
N ILE A 115 -9.86 10.17 12.14
CA ILE A 115 -10.85 11.12 11.62
C ILE A 115 -11.44 10.57 10.32
N LEU A 116 -10.59 10.18 9.37
CA LEU A 116 -11.00 9.62 8.08
C LEU A 116 -11.92 8.41 8.29
N VAL A 117 -11.52 7.46 9.14
CA VAL A 117 -12.30 6.26 9.44
C VAL A 117 -13.67 6.59 10.04
N THR A 118 -13.76 7.62 10.88
CA THR A 118 -15.01 8.07 11.48
C THR A 118 -15.98 8.57 10.41
N PHE A 119 -15.51 9.45 9.53
CA PHE A 119 -16.35 10.08 8.50
C PHE A 119 -16.66 9.19 7.30
N THR A 120 -15.75 8.27 6.98
CA THR A 120 -15.83 7.48 5.74
C THR A 120 -16.25 6.03 5.94
N ARG A 121 -16.65 5.64 7.17
CA ARG A 121 -17.08 4.27 7.52
C ARG A 121 -18.14 3.71 6.57
N SER A 122 -19.10 4.52 6.13
CA SER A 122 -20.18 4.09 5.24
C SER A 122 -19.67 3.81 3.83
N SER A 123 -18.81 4.67 3.30
CA SER A 123 -18.13 4.48 2.02
C SER A 123 -17.25 3.24 2.02
N PHE A 124 -16.47 3.04 3.09
CA PHE A 124 -15.67 1.84 3.27
C PHE A 124 -16.51 0.56 3.26
N VAL A 125 -17.62 0.56 4.00
CA VAL A 125 -18.56 -0.57 4.04
C VAL A 125 -19.14 -0.86 2.66
N LYS A 126 -19.47 0.17 1.87
CA LYS A 126 -19.95 0.00 0.49
C LYS A 126 -18.91 -0.68 -0.39
N ILE A 127 -17.65 -0.24 -0.33
CA ILE A 127 -16.54 -0.85 -1.07
C ILE A 127 -16.39 -2.32 -0.68
N TRP A 128 -16.35 -2.62 0.61
CA TRP A 128 -16.23 -3.99 1.12
C TRP A 128 -17.37 -4.89 0.63
N ASN A 129 -18.60 -4.41 0.76
CA ASN A 129 -19.78 -5.18 0.36
C ASN A 129 -19.83 -5.37 -1.17
N ALA A 130 -19.32 -4.43 -1.97
CA ALA A 130 -19.19 -4.61 -3.42
C ALA A 130 -18.22 -5.75 -3.77
N LEU A 131 -17.10 -5.89 -3.04
CA LEU A 131 -16.19 -7.01 -3.22
C LEU A 131 -16.83 -8.36 -2.84
N GLN A 132 -17.65 -8.38 -1.79
CA GLN A 132 -18.42 -9.57 -1.41
C GLN A 132 -19.50 -9.93 -2.42
N ASP A 133 -20.22 -8.94 -2.94
CA ASP A 133 -21.26 -9.15 -3.95
C ASP A 133 -20.66 -9.70 -5.26
N TYR A 134 -19.46 -9.24 -5.64
CA TYR A 134 -18.68 -9.85 -6.72
C TYR A 134 -18.38 -11.34 -6.45
N ASP A 135 -17.86 -11.68 -5.27
CA ASP A 135 -17.49 -13.07 -4.95
C ASP A 135 -18.70 -14.01 -5.00
N ASP A 136 -19.85 -13.53 -4.51
CA ASP A 136 -21.11 -14.28 -4.54
C ASP A 136 -21.65 -14.46 -5.96
N TYR A 137 -21.57 -13.41 -6.78
CA TYR A 137 -22.02 -13.49 -8.17
C TYR A 137 -21.18 -14.48 -8.96
N VAL A 138 -19.85 -14.41 -8.83
CA VAL A 138 -18.94 -15.30 -9.54
C VAL A 138 -19.01 -16.74 -9.02
N ARG A 139 -19.30 -16.95 -7.73
CA ARG A 139 -19.61 -18.28 -7.19
C ARG A 139 -20.83 -18.90 -7.88
N ARG A 140 -21.89 -18.12 -8.11
CA ARG A 140 -23.10 -18.59 -8.84
C ARG A 140 -22.83 -18.91 -10.30
N LEU A 141 -21.83 -18.27 -10.90
CA LEU A 141 -21.34 -18.61 -12.25
C LEU A 141 -20.50 -19.89 -12.30
N GLY A 142 -20.28 -20.58 -11.18
CA GLY A 142 -19.48 -21.82 -11.13
C GLY A 142 -17.99 -21.58 -10.99
N TYR A 143 -17.55 -20.37 -10.63
CA TYR A 143 -16.14 -20.03 -10.39
C TYR A 143 -15.88 -19.65 -8.92
N PRO A 144 -16.09 -20.55 -7.94
CA PRO A 144 -15.82 -20.23 -6.54
C PRO A 144 -14.33 -19.95 -6.29
N ARG A 145 -14.04 -18.84 -5.62
CA ARG A 145 -12.68 -18.52 -5.16
C ARG A 145 -12.38 -19.23 -3.83
N LYS A 146 -11.18 -19.81 -3.71
CA LYS A 146 -10.65 -20.35 -2.45
C LYS A 146 -9.75 -19.31 -1.78
N GLU A 147 -10.03 -18.97 -0.53
CA GLU A 147 -9.30 -17.93 0.23
C GLU A 147 -8.15 -18.46 1.09
N MET A 148 -7.91 -19.78 1.10
CA MET A 148 -6.96 -20.40 2.03
C MET A 148 -5.55 -19.83 1.91
N ARG A 149 -5.06 -19.62 0.69
CA ARG A 149 -3.72 -19.03 0.47
C ARG A 149 -3.66 -17.58 0.99
N THR A 150 -4.70 -16.80 0.75
CA THR A 150 -4.82 -15.43 1.24
C THR A 150 -4.81 -15.39 2.77
N ALA A 151 -5.55 -16.30 3.41
CA ALA A 151 -5.59 -16.42 4.87
C ALA A 151 -4.21 -16.76 5.43
N ILE A 152 -3.50 -17.74 4.83
CA ILE A 152 -2.14 -18.10 5.24
C ILE A 152 -1.19 -16.91 5.14
N VAL A 153 -1.19 -16.18 4.01
CA VAL A 153 -0.33 -15.00 3.84
C VAL A 153 -0.68 -13.91 4.86
N ALA A 154 -1.96 -13.67 5.13
CA ALA A 154 -2.38 -12.69 6.14
C ALA A 154 -1.86 -13.05 7.54
N TRP A 155 -1.95 -14.32 7.94
CA TRP A 155 -1.40 -14.79 9.21
C TRP A 155 0.12 -14.66 9.29
N VAL A 156 0.84 -15.03 8.23
CA VAL A 156 2.30 -14.86 8.15
C VAL A 156 2.67 -13.38 8.32
N LEU A 157 1.96 -12.46 7.64
CA LEU A 157 2.20 -11.03 7.77
C LEU A 157 1.98 -10.53 9.20
N VAL A 158 0.93 -10.98 9.88
CA VAL A 158 0.69 -10.60 11.28
C VAL A 158 1.75 -11.14 12.22
N ILE A 159 2.17 -12.39 12.05
CA ILE A 159 3.23 -12.99 12.87
C ILE A 159 4.53 -12.20 12.69
N VAL A 160 4.94 -11.97 11.43
CA VAL A 160 6.17 -11.22 11.12
C VAL A 160 6.10 -9.81 11.68
N ASN A 161 4.98 -9.10 11.51
CA ASN A 161 4.81 -7.75 12.04
C ASN A 161 4.88 -7.73 13.58
N THR A 162 4.23 -8.70 14.23
CA THR A 162 4.28 -8.85 15.70
C THR A 162 5.71 -9.08 16.19
N LEU A 163 6.48 -9.91 15.50
CA LEU A 163 7.90 -10.15 15.81
C LEU A 163 8.73 -8.86 15.65
N ILE A 164 8.53 -8.11 14.56
CA ILE A 164 9.24 -6.84 14.32
C ILE A 164 8.95 -5.84 15.44
N TRP A 165 7.68 -5.60 15.78
CA TRP A 165 7.33 -4.66 16.85
C TRP A 165 7.79 -5.13 18.23
N THR A 166 7.76 -6.44 18.49
CA THR A 166 8.30 -7.00 19.74
C THR A 166 9.81 -6.79 19.84
N ALA A 167 10.54 -6.98 18.75
CA ALA A 167 11.97 -6.72 18.69
C ALA A 167 12.28 -5.23 18.89
N ILE A 168 11.56 -4.34 18.18
CA ILE A 168 11.70 -2.88 18.37
C ILE A 168 11.48 -2.50 19.84
N ASN A 169 10.46 -3.06 20.49
CA ASN A 169 10.19 -2.79 21.89
C ASN A 169 11.34 -3.25 22.79
N ARG A 170 11.81 -4.48 22.60
CA ARG A 170 12.89 -5.03 23.42
C ARG A 170 14.20 -4.25 23.28
N PHE A 171 14.56 -3.89 22.05
CA PHE A 171 15.74 -3.08 21.78
C PHE A 171 15.58 -1.64 22.26
N GLY A 172 14.38 -1.05 22.12
CA GLY A 172 14.08 0.30 22.62
C GLY A 172 14.23 0.40 24.14
N MET A 173 13.67 -0.56 24.88
CA MET A 173 13.84 -0.63 26.34
C MET A 173 15.32 -0.68 26.74
N TYR A 174 16.14 -1.48 26.04
CA TYR A 174 17.56 -1.60 26.35
C TYR A 174 18.36 -0.37 25.92
N ALA A 175 18.04 0.23 24.78
CA ALA A 175 18.73 1.41 24.25
C ALA A 175 18.47 2.68 25.05
N PHE A 176 17.25 2.85 25.58
CA PHE A 176 16.85 4.06 26.30
C PHE A 176 16.78 3.88 27.81
N MET A 177 17.06 2.67 28.32
CA MET A 177 16.92 2.30 29.74
C MET A 177 15.54 2.63 30.30
N GLU A 178 14.50 2.44 29.49
CA GLU A 178 13.12 2.78 29.82
C GLU A 178 12.30 1.56 30.28
N SER A 179 11.35 1.80 31.18
CA SER A 179 10.36 0.79 31.55
C SER A 179 9.49 0.40 30.34
N TRP A 180 8.95 -0.80 30.38
CA TRP A 180 8.07 -1.33 29.32
C TRP A 180 6.90 -0.38 29.00
N THR A 181 6.25 0.19 30.02
CA THR A 181 5.07 1.04 29.85
C THR A 181 5.38 2.32 29.08
N TYR A 182 6.54 2.94 29.35
CA TYR A 182 6.97 4.16 28.66
C TYR A 182 7.31 3.87 27.19
N ASN A 183 8.12 2.84 26.95
CA ASN A 183 8.53 2.48 25.60
C ASN A 183 7.33 2.01 24.75
N MET A 184 6.43 1.20 25.31
CA MET A 184 5.19 0.81 24.63
C MET A 184 4.26 1.99 24.38
N GLY A 185 4.15 2.92 25.34
CA GLY A 185 3.41 4.16 25.16
C GLY A 185 3.88 4.91 23.91
N TYR A 186 5.19 5.15 23.79
CA TYR A 186 5.81 5.78 22.62
C TYR A 186 5.54 5.02 21.31
N MET A 187 5.62 3.68 21.36
CA MET A 187 5.47 2.85 20.16
C MET A 187 4.04 2.69 19.68
N LEU A 188 3.03 2.77 20.56
CA LEU A 188 1.67 2.40 20.20
C LEU A 188 1.06 3.26 19.06
N PRO A 189 1.28 4.59 18.99
CA PRO A 189 0.87 5.38 17.83
C PRO A 189 1.50 4.89 16.52
N TYR A 190 2.75 4.42 16.53
CA TYR A 190 3.42 3.85 15.35
C TYR A 190 2.82 2.51 14.95
N VAL A 191 2.51 1.65 15.93
CA VAL A 191 1.76 0.41 15.68
C VAL A 191 0.38 0.74 15.09
N GLY A 192 -0.29 1.78 15.61
CA GLY A 192 -1.55 2.29 15.08
C GLY A 192 -1.46 2.70 13.61
N THR A 193 -0.51 3.56 13.25
CA THR A 193 -0.24 3.94 11.85
C THR A 193 0.01 2.72 10.97
N SER A 194 0.80 1.75 11.47
CA SER A 194 1.11 0.51 10.77
C SER A 194 -0.15 -0.35 10.52
N VAL A 195 -1.04 -0.46 11.52
CA VAL A 195 -2.33 -1.16 11.38
C VAL A 195 -3.22 -0.48 10.34
N ALA A 196 -3.25 0.86 10.28
CA ALA A 196 -3.99 1.60 9.26
C ALA A 196 -3.45 1.32 7.84
N ILE A 197 -2.13 1.31 7.67
CA ILE A 197 -1.46 0.94 6.40
C ILE A 197 -1.82 -0.50 6.01
N TYR A 198 -1.70 -1.46 6.93
CA TYR A 198 -2.02 -2.86 6.65
C TYR A 198 -3.50 -3.09 6.30
N LYS A 199 -4.41 -2.34 6.93
CA LYS A 199 -5.84 -2.36 6.56
C LYS A 199 -6.02 -1.96 5.10
N PHE A 200 -5.48 -0.82 4.67
CA PHE A 200 -5.58 -0.37 3.28
C PHE A 200 -4.98 -1.40 2.32
N MET A 201 -3.77 -1.84 2.62
CA MET A 201 -3.05 -2.84 1.85
C MET A 201 -3.82 -4.13 1.64
N ALA A 202 -4.42 -4.67 2.71
CA ALA A 202 -5.21 -5.90 2.64
C ALA A 202 -6.35 -5.76 1.62
N ILE A 203 -7.03 -4.60 1.62
CA ILE A 203 -8.16 -4.34 0.74
C ILE A 203 -7.69 -4.11 -0.70
N ALA A 204 -6.59 -3.39 -0.90
CA ALA A 204 -6.00 -3.21 -2.22
C ALA A 204 -5.57 -4.57 -2.82
N ILE A 205 -4.93 -5.44 -2.04
CA ILE A 205 -4.59 -6.82 -2.47
C ILE A 205 -5.86 -7.61 -2.78
N PHE A 206 -6.88 -7.53 -1.92
CA PHE A 206 -8.17 -8.21 -2.13
C PHE A 206 -8.85 -7.78 -3.42
N LEU A 207 -8.83 -6.48 -3.72
CA LEU A 207 -9.32 -5.93 -4.98
C LEU A 207 -8.51 -6.49 -6.15
N GLY A 208 -7.16 -6.44 -6.09
CA GLY A 208 -6.28 -6.98 -7.13
C GLY A 208 -6.48 -8.47 -7.38
N GLN A 209 -6.71 -9.27 -6.33
CA GLN A 209 -7.01 -10.69 -6.47
C GLN A 209 -8.36 -10.94 -7.18
N ARG A 210 -9.35 -10.04 -7.04
CA ARG A 210 -10.66 -10.16 -7.72
C ARG A 210 -10.56 -9.76 -9.18
N PHE A 211 -9.79 -8.73 -9.51
CA PHE A 211 -9.42 -8.45 -10.90
C PHE A 211 -8.66 -9.62 -11.54
N HIS A 212 -7.66 -10.17 -10.85
CA HIS A 212 -6.93 -11.35 -11.33
C HIS A 212 -7.86 -12.53 -11.59
N HIS A 213 -8.77 -12.80 -10.65
CA HIS A 213 -9.76 -13.87 -10.79
C HIS A 213 -10.67 -13.64 -12.01
N LEU A 214 -11.17 -12.42 -12.20
CA LEU A 214 -11.97 -12.06 -13.36
C LEU A 214 -11.20 -12.23 -14.67
N ASN A 215 -9.94 -11.81 -14.73
CA ASN A 215 -9.06 -11.99 -15.89
C ASN A 215 -8.90 -13.48 -16.22
N MET A 216 -8.71 -14.33 -15.21
CA MET A 216 -8.61 -15.78 -15.40
C MET A 216 -9.92 -16.40 -15.91
N ILE A 217 -11.08 -15.91 -15.45
CA ILE A 217 -12.39 -16.33 -15.97
C ILE A 217 -12.53 -15.90 -17.43
N ALA A 218 -12.14 -14.67 -17.76
CA ALA A 218 -12.22 -14.14 -19.11
C ALA A 218 -11.36 -14.95 -20.09
N ILE A 219 -10.11 -15.22 -19.74
CA ILE A 219 -9.20 -16.04 -20.57
C ILE A 219 -9.77 -17.45 -20.80
N LYS A 220 -10.33 -18.08 -19.76
CA LYS A 220 -10.94 -19.42 -19.88
C LYS A 220 -12.17 -19.47 -20.79
N ASN A 221 -12.87 -18.34 -20.95
CA ASN A 221 -14.09 -18.22 -21.76
C ASN A 221 -13.82 -17.62 -23.15
N LEU A 222 -12.56 -17.47 -23.57
CA LEU A 222 -12.24 -17.00 -24.91
C LEU A 222 -12.84 -17.93 -26.00
N PRO A 223 -13.27 -17.40 -27.17
CA PRO A 223 -14.03 -18.13 -28.20
C PRO A 223 -13.40 -19.37 -28.86
N PHE A 224 -12.22 -19.82 -28.43
CA PHE A 224 -11.50 -20.99 -28.98
C PHE A 224 -11.00 -21.96 -27.91
N SER A 225 -11.48 -21.88 -26.67
CA SER A 225 -11.12 -22.88 -25.67
C SER A 225 -11.85 -24.20 -26.01
N PRO A 226 -11.14 -25.32 -26.28
CA PRO A 226 -11.73 -26.60 -26.70
C PRO A 226 -12.49 -27.33 -25.58
N THR A 227 -12.97 -26.60 -24.57
CA THR A 227 -13.57 -27.19 -23.38
C THR A 227 -15.05 -27.45 -23.63
N VAL A 228 -15.35 -28.59 -24.26
CA VAL A 228 -16.68 -29.18 -24.38
C VAL A 228 -17.26 -29.36 -22.96
N GLY A 229 -18.38 -28.69 -22.66
CA GLY A 229 -19.18 -28.91 -21.45
C GLY A 229 -19.08 -27.88 -20.32
N LYS A 230 -18.43 -26.72 -20.49
CA LYS A 230 -18.41 -25.66 -19.45
C LYS A 230 -19.42 -24.53 -19.71
N THR A 231 -20.02 -24.03 -18.62
CA THR A 231 -20.85 -22.82 -18.59
C THR A 231 -20.14 -21.66 -19.27
N PHE A 232 -20.65 -21.23 -20.42
CA PHE A 232 -20.10 -20.11 -21.17
C PHE A 232 -20.52 -18.80 -20.51
N VAL A 233 -19.57 -18.07 -19.93
CA VAL A 233 -19.82 -16.71 -19.40
C VAL A 233 -19.73 -15.73 -20.56
N SER A 234 -20.79 -14.96 -20.80
CA SER A 234 -20.80 -13.98 -21.88
C SER A 234 -19.82 -12.83 -21.63
N LYS A 235 -19.30 -12.24 -22.73
CA LYS A 235 -18.45 -11.05 -22.68
C LYS A 235 -19.09 -9.93 -21.86
N GLN A 236 -20.40 -9.68 -22.05
CA GLN A 236 -21.12 -8.64 -21.33
C GLN A 236 -21.10 -8.82 -19.82
N ILE A 237 -21.23 -10.07 -19.33
CA ILE A 237 -21.17 -10.35 -17.89
C ILE A 237 -19.79 -10.01 -17.34
N ILE A 238 -18.72 -10.37 -18.05
CA ILE A 238 -17.34 -10.07 -17.65
C ILE A 238 -17.11 -8.55 -17.60
N LEU A 239 -17.60 -7.82 -18.60
CA LEU A 239 -17.49 -6.36 -18.64
C LEU A 239 -18.25 -5.68 -17.50
N ASN A 240 -19.46 -6.14 -17.20
CA ASN A 240 -20.24 -5.62 -16.07
C ASN A 240 -19.51 -5.86 -14.74
N LEU A 241 -18.98 -7.07 -14.53
CA LEU A 241 -18.21 -7.40 -13.33
C LEU A 241 -16.91 -6.59 -13.21
N HIS A 242 -16.24 -6.34 -14.34
CA HIS A 242 -15.04 -5.50 -14.36
C HIS A 242 -15.40 -4.07 -13.98
N ASN A 243 -16.48 -3.53 -14.55
CA ASN A 243 -16.97 -2.19 -14.23
C ASN A 243 -17.33 -2.03 -12.74
N ASP A 244 -18.02 -3.02 -12.16
CA ASP A 244 -18.35 -3.02 -10.72
C ASP A 244 -17.09 -3.00 -9.84
N LEU A 245 -16.09 -3.82 -10.19
CA LEU A 245 -14.79 -3.80 -9.52
C LEU A 245 -14.01 -2.49 -9.73
N MET A 246 -14.09 -1.88 -10.91
CA MET A 246 -13.48 -0.58 -11.20
C MET A 246 -14.10 0.53 -10.36
N ILE A 247 -15.42 0.56 -10.23
CA ILE A 247 -16.12 1.52 -9.36
C ILE A 247 -15.68 1.34 -7.89
N ALA A 248 -15.59 0.10 -7.41
CA ALA A 248 -15.10 -0.20 -6.07
C ALA A 248 -13.63 0.23 -5.89
N GLY A 249 -12.79 0.01 -6.90
CA GLY A 249 -11.38 0.39 -6.90
C GLY A 249 -11.14 1.90 -6.92
N GLU A 250 -11.86 2.64 -7.76
CA GLU A 250 -11.81 4.11 -7.80
C GLU A 250 -12.38 4.73 -6.52
N SER A 251 -13.43 4.13 -5.96
CA SER A 251 -13.95 4.55 -4.66
C SER A 251 -12.92 4.33 -3.56
N LEU A 252 -12.16 3.22 -3.59
CA LEU A 252 -11.08 2.96 -2.64
C LEU A 252 -9.91 3.92 -2.81
N GLU A 253 -9.54 4.23 -4.05
CA GLU A 253 -8.49 5.20 -4.36
C GLU A 253 -8.86 6.59 -3.85
N SER A 254 -10.06 7.06 -4.17
CA SER A 254 -10.57 8.35 -3.71
C SER A 254 -10.61 8.43 -2.17
N LEU A 255 -10.98 7.33 -1.51
CA LEU A 255 -11.03 7.25 -0.05
C LEU A 255 -9.67 7.43 0.62
N TYR A 256 -8.61 6.88 0.02
CA TYR A 256 -7.28 6.76 0.62
C TYR A 256 -6.21 7.60 -0.08
N SER A 257 -6.56 8.42 -1.07
CA SER A 257 -5.60 9.22 -1.84
C SER A 257 -4.72 10.10 -0.95
N TRP A 258 -5.33 10.83 -0.02
CA TRP A 258 -4.60 11.67 0.95
C TRP A 258 -3.86 10.84 2.01
N SER A 259 -4.45 9.75 2.48
CA SER A 259 -3.78 8.79 3.37
C SER A 259 -2.48 8.26 2.77
N LEU A 260 -2.50 7.88 1.49
CA LEU A 260 -1.33 7.42 0.76
C LEU A 260 -0.22 8.48 0.75
N LEU A 261 -0.56 9.75 0.54
CA LEU A 261 0.41 10.85 0.58
C LEU A 261 1.01 10.99 1.98
N PHE A 262 0.19 11.00 3.02
CA PHE A 262 0.65 11.15 4.41
C PHE A 262 1.47 9.95 4.90
N TRP A 263 1.06 8.72 4.56
CA TRP A 263 1.83 7.52 4.87
C TRP A 263 3.18 7.52 4.17
N LEU A 264 3.22 7.80 2.86
CA LEU A 264 4.48 7.81 2.11
C LEU A 264 5.41 8.92 2.57
N GLY A 265 4.88 10.12 2.85
CA GLY A 265 5.66 11.22 3.42
C GLY A 265 6.24 10.86 4.78
N SER A 266 5.40 10.34 5.69
CA SER A 266 5.83 9.91 7.03
C SER A 266 6.88 8.80 6.97
N LEU A 267 6.62 7.71 6.23
CA LEU A 267 7.56 6.60 6.08
C LEU A 267 8.88 7.05 5.45
N SER A 268 8.84 7.95 4.47
CA SER A 268 10.04 8.48 3.82
C SER A 268 10.88 9.32 4.76
N LEU A 269 10.26 10.23 5.51
CA LEU A 269 10.93 11.03 6.53
C LEU A 269 11.61 10.12 7.55
N HIS A 270 10.86 9.17 8.09
CA HIS A 270 11.37 8.20 9.07
C HIS A 270 12.55 7.38 8.54
N THR A 271 12.46 6.92 7.29
CA THR A 271 13.52 6.15 6.63
C THR A 271 14.80 6.99 6.47
N ILE A 272 14.69 8.21 5.94
CA ILE A 272 15.84 9.10 5.72
C ILE A 272 16.48 9.49 7.06
N SER A 273 15.68 9.92 8.03
CA SER A 273 16.20 10.31 9.34
C SER A 273 16.87 9.16 10.08
N ASN A 274 16.31 7.94 10.02
CA ASN A 274 16.94 6.79 10.65
C ASN A 274 18.25 6.40 9.97
N ILE A 275 18.33 6.46 8.63
CA ILE A 275 19.60 6.25 7.91
C ILE A 275 20.65 7.28 8.35
N TYR A 276 20.26 8.56 8.40
CA TYR A 276 21.15 9.64 8.84
C TYR A 276 21.66 9.40 10.27
N PHE A 277 20.77 9.08 11.21
CA PHE A 277 21.17 8.79 12.59
C PHE A 277 22.07 7.55 12.68
N ILE A 278 21.75 6.46 11.98
CA ILE A 278 22.62 5.26 11.98
C ILE A 278 24.03 5.63 11.52
N ILE A 279 24.17 6.40 10.44
CA ILE A 279 25.47 6.85 9.93
C ILE A 279 26.19 7.73 10.96
N GLU A 280 25.52 8.74 11.51
CA GLU A 280 26.09 9.64 12.52
C GLU A 280 26.59 8.87 13.74
N TRP A 281 25.78 7.95 14.28
CA TRP A 281 26.12 7.15 15.46
C TRP A 281 27.20 6.10 15.20
N MET A 282 27.32 5.57 13.97
CA MET A 282 28.39 4.64 13.61
C MET A 282 29.74 5.32 13.36
N ILE A 283 29.72 6.56 12.85
CA ILE A 283 30.92 7.24 12.33
C ILE A 283 31.46 8.29 13.31
N VAL A 284 30.59 9.08 13.93
CA VAL A 284 30.98 10.29 14.69
C VAL A 284 31.12 10.03 16.18
N LYS A 285 30.28 9.17 16.75
CA LYS A 285 30.35 8.84 18.19
C LYS A 285 31.40 7.74 18.40
N GLU A 286 32.22 7.89 19.44
CA GLU A 286 33.19 6.87 19.87
C GLU A 286 32.50 5.51 20.00
N TRP A 287 33.20 4.44 19.61
CA TRP A 287 32.73 3.05 19.63
C TRP A 287 32.57 2.50 21.06
N LYS A 288 31.82 3.21 21.90
CA LYS A 288 31.45 2.77 23.24
C LYS A 288 30.37 1.69 23.12
N THR A 289 30.48 0.68 23.96
CA THR A 289 29.58 -0.49 24.00
C THR A 289 28.10 -0.09 24.13
N GLU A 290 27.82 1.07 24.72
CA GLU A 290 26.48 1.63 24.92
C GLU A 290 25.78 2.14 23.64
N SER A 291 26.52 2.37 22.54
CA SER A 291 25.94 2.87 21.28
C SER A 291 25.28 1.78 20.42
N TRP A 292 25.68 0.51 20.59
CA TRP A 292 25.19 -0.62 19.78
C TRP A 292 23.69 -0.92 19.94
N PRO A 293 23.12 -0.90 21.16
CA PRO A 293 21.68 -1.03 21.36
C PRO A 293 20.84 -0.01 20.58
N LEU A 294 21.30 1.25 20.56
CA LEU A 294 20.63 2.34 19.87
C LEU A 294 20.66 2.13 18.36
N ILE A 295 21.83 1.81 17.80
CA ILE A 295 21.99 1.49 16.37
C ILE A 295 21.10 0.31 15.99
N GLY A 296 21.09 -0.76 16.80
CA GLY A 296 20.21 -1.92 16.61
C GLY A 296 18.73 -1.54 16.60
N CYS A 297 18.30 -0.69 17.55
CA CYS A 297 16.93 -0.19 17.60
C CYS A 297 16.56 0.61 16.33
N LEU A 298 17.42 1.55 15.92
CA LEU A 298 17.20 2.36 14.71
C LEU A 298 17.16 1.49 13.43
N CYS A 299 18.00 0.46 13.34
CA CYS A 299 17.97 -0.51 12.25
C CYS A 299 16.64 -1.29 12.20
N LEU A 300 16.12 -1.73 13.35
CA LEU A 300 14.83 -2.43 13.40
C LEU A 300 13.67 -1.52 12.99
N TRP A 301 13.66 -0.27 13.45
CA TRP A 301 12.71 0.75 13.00
C TRP A 301 12.81 0.97 11.49
N LEU A 302 14.03 1.10 10.95
CA LEU A 302 14.27 1.27 9.52
C LEU A 302 13.70 0.09 8.71
N VAL A 303 13.95 -1.15 9.16
CA VAL A 303 13.38 -2.35 8.53
C VAL A 303 11.85 -2.30 8.54
N ALA A 304 11.23 -1.93 9.66
CA ALA A 304 9.78 -1.84 9.75
C ALA A 304 9.18 -0.82 8.76
N PHE A 305 9.81 0.35 8.61
CA PHE A 305 9.36 1.38 7.67
C PHE A 305 9.57 0.99 6.21
N ILE A 306 10.72 0.41 5.87
CA ILE A 306 11.01 -0.09 4.53
C ILE A 306 10.02 -1.20 4.13
N VAL A 307 9.75 -2.15 5.03
CA VAL A 307 8.78 -3.23 4.79
C VAL A 307 7.41 -2.64 4.49
N GLN A 308 6.92 -1.69 5.31
CA GLN A 308 5.64 -1.01 5.07
C GLN A 308 5.61 -0.27 3.73
N MET A 309 6.68 0.45 3.37
CA MET A 309 6.77 1.12 2.08
C MET A 309 6.70 0.14 0.91
N ILE A 310 7.49 -0.93 0.93
CA ILE A 310 7.52 -1.95 -0.13
C ILE A 310 6.13 -2.55 -0.30
N LEU A 311 5.54 -2.93 0.82
CA LEU A 311 4.23 -3.54 0.90
C LEU A 311 3.13 -2.63 0.32
N LEU A 312 3.15 -1.32 0.61
CA LEU A 312 2.23 -0.34 0.02
C LEU A 312 2.34 -0.29 -1.50
N HIS A 313 3.57 -0.21 -2.03
CA HIS A 313 3.81 -0.15 -3.47
C HIS A 313 3.40 -1.45 -4.18
N ILE A 314 3.71 -2.62 -3.59
CA ILE A 314 3.29 -3.92 -4.13
C ILE A 314 1.76 -4.00 -4.22
N ALA A 315 1.04 -3.59 -3.18
CA ALA A 315 -0.42 -3.67 -3.16
C ALA A 315 -1.06 -2.78 -4.24
N CYS A 316 -0.63 -1.52 -4.33
CA CYS A 316 -1.13 -0.57 -5.34
C CYS A 316 -0.78 -1.01 -6.77
N ASP A 317 0.45 -1.46 -7.00
CA ASP A 317 0.93 -1.91 -8.30
C ASP A 317 0.20 -3.18 -8.75
N PHE A 318 0.07 -4.16 -7.85
CA PHE A 318 -0.65 -5.40 -8.11
C PHE A 318 -2.11 -5.14 -8.48
N ALA A 319 -2.83 -4.35 -7.68
CA ALA A 319 -4.23 -4.03 -7.95
C ALA A 319 -4.40 -3.28 -9.28
N SER A 320 -3.57 -2.26 -9.53
CA SER A 320 -3.60 -1.48 -10.78
C SER A 320 -3.26 -2.34 -12.00
N SER A 321 -2.21 -3.16 -11.90
CA SER A 321 -1.78 -4.07 -12.97
C SER A 321 -2.89 -5.05 -13.34
N GLN A 322 -3.47 -5.73 -12.35
CA GLN A 322 -4.56 -6.68 -12.60
C GLN A 322 -5.82 -6.01 -13.16
N ALA A 323 -6.19 -4.82 -12.68
CA ALA A 323 -7.33 -4.08 -13.23
C ALA A 323 -7.14 -3.71 -14.70
N ASN A 324 -5.91 -3.31 -15.06
CA ASN A 324 -5.57 -2.82 -16.40
C ASN A 324 -5.25 -3.96 -17.39
N CYS A 325 -5.13 -5.21 -16.95
CA CYS A 325 -4.93 -6.38 -17.82
C CYS A 325 -6.17 -6.79 -18.63
N ILE A 326 -7.37 -6.30 -18.31
CA ILE A 326 -8.59 -6.70 -19.03
C ILE A 326 -8.59 -6.23 -20.49
N GLY A 327 -7.97 -5.09 -20.77
CA GLY A 327 -7.97 -4.47 -22.10
C GLY A 327 -7.41 -5.39 -23.19
N PRO A 328 -6.15 -5.88 -23.04
CA PRO A 328 -5.58 -6.88 -23.94
C PRO A 328 -6.44 -8.14 -24.09
N ILE A 329 -7.03 -8.64 -23.00
CA ILE A 329 -7.90 -9.84 -23.04
C ILE A 329 -9.15 -9.57 -23.89
N MET A 330 -9.75 -8.38 -23.78
CA MET A 330 -10.91 -7.99 -24.58
C MET A 330 -10.57 -7.78 -26.05
N ILE A 331 -9.38 -7.25 -26.38
CA ILE A 331 -8.89 -7.17 -27.76
C ILE A 331 -8.75 -8.58 -28.33
N GLU A 332 -8.11 -9.49 -27.61
CA GLU A 332 -7.96 -10.88 -28.07
C GLU A 332 -9.31 -11.57 -28.26
N TRP A 333 -10.26 -11.34 -27.34
CA TRP A 333 -11.63 -11.83 -27.48
C TRP A 333 -12.27 -11.33 -28.79
N GLN A 334 -12.09 -10.04 -29.10
CA GLN A 334 -12.63 -9.45 -30.32
C GLN A 334 -12.02 -10.03 -31.59
N VAL A 335 -10.68 -10.11 -31.66
CA VAL A 335 -9.97 -10.70 -32.80
C VAL A 335 -10.45 -12.14 -33.05
N ARG A 336 -10.73 -12.89 -31.97
CA ARG A 336 -11.24 -14.25 -32.05
C ARG A 336 -12.71 -14.31 -32.53
N LEU A 337 -13.54 -13.34 -32.16
CA LEU A 337 -14.93 -13.26 -32.65
C LEU A 337 -14.99 -12.82 -34.13
N MET A 338 -14.20 -11.83 -34.53
CA MET A 338 -14.12 -11.35 -35.91
C MET A 338 -13.67 -12.42 -36.90
N LYS A 339 -12.82 -13.37 -36.46
CA LYS A 339 -12.45 -14.53 -37.27
C LYS A 339 -13.60 -15.53 -37.48
N ARG A 340 -14.69 -15.45 -36.70
CA ARG A 340 -15.78 -16.43 -36.67
C ARG A 340 -17.11 -15.90 -37.23
N PHE A 341 -17.41 -14.62 -37.09
CA PHE A 341 -18.67 -14.00 -37.55
C PHE A 341 -18.42 -12.61 -38.15
N GLU A 342 -19.27 -12.20 -39.10
CA GLU A 342 -19.35 -10.82 -39.59
C GLU A 342 -19.67 -9.83 -38.46
N VAL A 343 -19.14 -8.62 -38.62
CA VAL A 343 -18.86 -7.60 -37.60
C VAL A 343 -20.10 -7.15 -36.82
N ASP A 344 -20.00 -7.14 -35.48
CA ASP A 344 -20.91 -6.36 -34.60
C ASP A 344 -20.18 -5.09 -34.12
N GLU A 345 -20.48 -3.95 -34.75
CA GLU A 345 -19.81 -2.66 -34.55
C GLU A 345 -19.87 -2.16 -33.09
N GLY A 346 -20.98 -2.42 -32.39
CA GLY A 346 -21.18 -1.97 -31.00
C GLY A 346 -20.24 -2.64 -29.99
N SER A 347 -19.60 -3.74 -30.39
CA SER A 347 -18.68 -4.49 -29.53
C SER A 347 -17.28 -3.84 -29.45
N VAL A 348 -16.90 -3.03 -30.43
CA VAL A 348 -15.57 -2.39 -30.55
C VAL A 348 -15.48 -1.16 -29.64
N GLU A 349 -16.52 -0.34 -29.60
CA GLU A 349 -16.57 0.91 -28.82
C GLU A 349 -16.49 0.66 -27.31
N LEU A 350 -17.23 -0.35 -26.81
CA LEU A 350 -17.13 -0.78 -25.41
C LEU A 350 -15.71 -1.24 -25.05
N SER A 351 -15.06 -2.02 -25.93
CA SER A 351 -13.68 -2.48 -25.70
C SER A 351 -12.68 -1.31 -25.63
N LEU A 352 -12.88 -0.25 -26.42
CA LEU A 352 -12.05 0.97 -26.40
C LEU A 352 -12.24 1.78 -25.11
N GLN A 353 -13.47 1.87 -24.59
CA GLN A 353 -13.74 2.53 -23.32
C GLN A 353 -12.97 1.89 -22.14
N PHE A 354 -12.88 0.56 -22.11
CA PHE A 354 -12.12 -0.16 -21.08
C PHE A 354 -10.60 -0.08 -21.25
N LEU A 355 -10.10 0.12 -22.47
CA LEU A 355 -8.67 0.39 -22.71
C LEU A 355 -8.25 1.76 -22.16
N ASN A 356 -9.18 2.73 -22.17
CA ASN A 356 -8.92 4.09 -21.71
C ASN A 356 -9.08 4.26 -20.18
N ARG A 357 -10.01 3.55 -19.55
CA ARG A 357 -10.22 3.64 -18.10
C ARG A 357 -9.21 2.78 -17.34
N LYS A 358 -8.21 3.43 -16.72
CA LYS A 358 -7.15 2.76 -15.95
C LYS A 358 -7.31 2.99 -14.46
N LEU A 359 -7.24 1.93 -13.67
CA LEU A 359 -7.12 2.05 -12.22
C LEU A 359 -5.68 2.40 -11.87
N LYS A 360 -5.49 3.48 -11.11
CA LYS A 360 -4.20 3.89 -10.55
C LYS A 360 -4.42 4.48 -9.18
N PHE A 361 -3.63 4.09 -8.20
CA PHE A 361 -3.65 4.71 -6.88
C PHE A 361 -2.80 5.97 -6.88
N SER A 362 -3.41 7.12 -6.62
CA SER A 362 -2.71 8.40 -6.52
C SER A 362 -2.46 8.78 -5.06
N ALA A 363 -1.30 9.37 -4.78
CA ALA A 363 -1.00 9.99 -3.49
C ALA A 363 -1.38 11.46 -3.55
N GLY A 364 -2.59 11.80 -3.12
CA GLY A 364 -3.12 13.17 -3.05
C GLY A 364 -3.18 13.88 -4.40
N GLY A 365 -3.23 13.15 -5.52
CA GLY A 365 -3.15 13.71 -6.86
C GLY A 365 -1.73 14.03 -7.34
N CYS A 366 -0.71 13.91 -6.48
CA CYS A 366 0.66 14.32 -6.81
C CYS A 366 1.39 13.33 -7.71
N PHE A 367 1.29 12.02 -7.39
CA PHE A 367 1.99 10.96 -8.13
C PHE A 367 1.28 9.61 -7.94
N TYR A 368 1.52 8.67 -8.86
CA TYR A 368 0.97 7.33 -8.78
C TYR A 368 1.87 6.38 -7.99
N VAL A 369 1.27 5.64 -7.06
CA VAL A 369 1.98 4.66 -6.21
C VAL A 369 2.14 3.35 -6.98
N ASN A 370 3.34 3.08 -7.50
CA ASN A 370 3.66 1.88 -8.28
C ASN A 370 5.10 1.39 -8.02
N LEU A 371 5.43 0.15 -8.41
CA LEU A 371 6.78 -0.39 -8.20
C LEU A 371 7.91 0.42 -8.87
N PRO A 372 7.72 1.01 -10.07
CA PRO A 372 8.70 1.94 -10.66
C PRO A 372 9.01 3.16 -9.77
N LEU A 373 8.02 3.71 -9.06
CA LEU A 373 8.23 4.79 -8.09
C LEU A 373 9.17 4.33 -6.96
N LEU A 374 8.99 3.11 -6.45
CA LEU A 374 9.88 2.55 -5.43
C LEU A 374 11.33 2.44 -5.93
N ARG A 375 11.56 2.13 -7.22
CA ARG A 375 12.91 2.15 -7.80
C ARG A 375 13.50 3.56 -7.85
N SER A 376 12.69 4.56 -8.19
CA SER A 376 13.10 5.96 -8.18
C SER A 376 13.45 6.41 -6.75
N VAL A 377 12.60 6.11 -5.77
CA VAL A 377 12.82 6.41 -4.36
C VAL A 377 14.06 5.68 -3.81
N ARG A 378 14.26 4.40 -4.17
CA ARG A 378 15.49 3.65 -3.84
C ARG A 378 16.73 4.33 -4.41
N ASN A 379 16.68 4.80 -5.65
CA ASN A 379 17.79 5.53 -6.26
C ASN A 379 18.05 6.84 -5.52
N SER A 380 17.02 7.58 -5.12
CA SER A 380 17.15 8.78 -4.29
C SER A 380 17.77 8.48 -2.92
N TYR A 381 17.41 7.37 -2.26
CA TYR A 381 18.05 6.95 -1.01
C TYR A 381 19.52 6.57 -1.19
N ASN A 382 19.85 5.83 -2.26
CA ASN A 382 21.24 5.50 -2.57
C ASN A 382 22.07 6.76 -2.85
N ILE A 383 21.49 7.73 -3.57
CA ILE A 383 22.12 9.02 -3.83
C ILE A 383 22.36 9.75 -2.50
N TYR A 384 21.33 9.89 -1.67
CA TYR A 384 21.46 10.56 -0.37
C TYR A 384 22.46 9.86 0.55
N PHE A 385 22.44 8.53 0.60
CA PHE A 385 23.41 7.72 1.34
C PHE A 385 24.84 8.00 0.86
N ASN A 386 25.09 7.95 -0.45
CA ASN A 386 26.41 8.22 -1.00
C ASN A 386 26.88 9.65 -0.72
N TYR A 387 26.01 10.66 -0.90
CA TYR A 387 26.37 12.06 -0.61
C TYR A 387 26.64 12.30 0.88
N THR A 388 25.81 11.71 1.77
CA THR A 388 25.98 11.84 3.22
C THR A 388 27.26 11.12 3.68
N PHE A 389 27.50 9.91 3.18
CA PHE A 389 28.71 9.14 3.47
C PHE A 389 29.97 9.85 2.95
N LEU A 390 29.98 10.31 1.70
CA LEU A 390 31.09 11.09 1.13
C LEU A 390 31.32 12.41 1.88
N GLY A 391 30.24 13.10 2.27
CA GLY A 391 30.31 14.33 3.07
C GLY A 391 30.92 14.08 4.45
N LEU A 392 30.51 13.01 5.14
CA LEU A 392 31.09 12.61 6.42
C LEU A 392 32.55 12.17 6.29
N CYS A 393 32.92 11.41 5.26
CA CYS A 393 34.31 11.04 5.01
C CYS A 393 35.20 12.27 4.78
N LYS A 394 34.71 13.29 4.06
CA LYS A 394 35.43 14.57 3.90
C LYS A 394 35.56 15.33 5.23
N TYR A 395 34.49 15.35 6.03
CA TYR A 395 34.50 16.01 7.35
C TYR A 395 35.46 15.32 8.33
N LEU A 396 35.48 13.98 8.35
CA LEU A 396 36.43 13.20 9.15
C LEU A 396 37.86 13.42 8.71
N ASN A 397 38.14 13.42 7.39
CA ASN A 397 39.47 13.74 6.88
C ASN A 397 39.91 15.14 7.29
N TYR A 398 39.00 16.11 7.31
CA TYR A 398 39.27 17.47 7.78
C TYR A 398 39.55 17.52 9.29
N GLN A 399 38.74 16.83 10.11
CA GLN A 399 38.95 16.70 11.55
C GLN A 399 40.31 16.05 11.87
N ILE A 400 40.64 14.92 11.23
CA ILE A 400 41.92 14.22 11.38
C ILE A 400 43.10 15.14 11.00
N ALA A 401 42.97 15.88 9.88
CA ALA A 401 43.98 16.85 9.45
C ALA A 401 44.13 18.03 10.43
N SER A 402 43.06 18.45 11.11
CA SER A 402 43.08 19.53 12.10
C SER A 402 43.63 19.11 13.46
N SER A 403 43.45 17.83 13.86
CA SER A 403 43.91 17.28 15.14
C SER A 403 45.38 16.87 15.17
N ASN A 404 46.06 16.82 14.01
CA ASN A 404 47.49 16.51 13.89
C ASN A 404 48.24 17.61 13.09
N PRO A 405 48.51 18.79 13.67
CA PRO A 405 49.24 19.85 12.97
C PRO A 405 50.73 19.55 12.74
N LEU A 406 51.27 18.44 13.26
CA LEU A 406 52.70 18.10 13.24
C LEU A 406 53.12 17.07 12.19
N ILE A 407 52.22 16.62 11.30
CA ILE A 407 52.64 15.91 10.09
C ILE A 407 52.63 16.88 8.92
N THR A 408 53.56 17.83 8.95
CA THR A 408 54.09 18.40 7.71
C THR A 408 54.97 17.36 7.04
N CYS A 409 54.53 16.83 5.90
CA CYS A 409 55.41 16.16 4.92
C CYS A 409 54.71 16.09 3.55
N PRO A 410 55.46 15.95 2.45
CA PRO A 410 55.91 17.05 1.63
C PRO A 410 55.13 17.14 0.31
N SER A 411 55.44 18.20 -0.44
CA SER A 411 55.09 18.38 -1.84
C SER A 411 55.40 17.14 -2.71
N LYS A 412 54.47 16.87 -3.65
CA LYS A 412 54.56 15.94 -4.81
C LYS A 412 54.37 14.44 -4.53
N LEU A 413 53.14 13.98 -4.73
CA LEU A 413 52.88 12.72 -5.44
C LEU A 413 51.77 12.98 -6.48
N SER A 414 52.17 13.15 -7.73
CA SER A 414 51.24 13.27 -8.86
C SER A 414 50.60 11.92 -9.15
N LEU A 415 49.38 11.68 -8.64
CA LEU A 415 48.48 10.75 -9.31
C LEU A 415 47.94 11.45 -10.55
N GLY A 416 48.49 11.11 -11.71
CA GLY A 416 47.99 11.52 -13.01
C GLY A 416 46.58 10.95 -13.24
N ILE A 417 45.56 11.71 -12.86
CA ILE A 417 44.21 11.56 -13.36
C ILE A 417 43.97 12.73 -14.31
N SER A 418 44.29 12.51 -15.58
CA SER A 418 43.94 13.42 -16.67
C SER A 418 42.43 13.36 -16.89
N LEU A 419 41.71 14.37 -16.41
CA LEU A 419 40.34 14.67 -16.83
C LEU A 419 40.41 15.51 -18.11
N THR A 420 40.54 14.85 -19.26
CA THR A 420 40.22 15.49 -20.55
C THR A 420 38.75 15.22 -20.90
N PRO A 421 37.97 16.27 -21.23
CA PRO A 421 36.58 16.11 -21.63
C PRO A 421 36.52 15.49 -23.03
N ARG A 422 35.89 14.31 -23.13
CA ARG A 422 35.63 13.63 -24.41
C ARG A 422 34.56 14.42 -25.18
N LYS A 423 34.98 15.28 -26.11
CA LYS A 423 34.11 15.81 -27.17
C LYS A 423 33.64 14.62 -28.04
N ILE A 424 32.34 14.37 -28.04
CA ILE A 424 31.70 13.49 -29.01
C ILE A 424 31.50 14.32 -30.28
N VAL A 425 32.24 13.98 -31.34
CA VAL A 425 32.02 14.48 -32.70
C VAL A 425 31.39 13.33 -33.50
N PRO A 426 30.28 13.54 -34.22
CA PRO A 426 29.66 12.49 -35.02
C PRO A 426 30.44 12.29 -36.33
N SER A 427 30.83 11.04 -36.61
CA SER A 427 31.38 10.64 -37.91
C SER A 427 30.24 10.30 -38.85
N TYR A 428 29.97 11.23 -39.77
CA TYR A 428 29.29 10.97 -41.03
C TYR A 428 30.25 10.18 -41.93
N ARG A 429 29.75 9.12 -42.57
CA ARG A 429 30.50 8.29 -43.52
C ARG A 429 29.78 8.43 -44.87
N ASP A 430 30.34 9.23 -45.76
CA ASP A 430 29.97 9.23 -47.18
C ASP A 430 30.75 8.14 -47.93
N PRO A 431 30.18 7.56 -49.01
CA PRO A 431 30.77 6.46 -49.75
C PRO A 431 31.70 6.99 -50.85
N VAL A 432 32.81 6.30 -51.08
CA VAL A 432 33.62 6.46 -52.29
C VAL A 432 33.60 5.17 -53.09
N GLU A 433 33.24 5.40 -54.35
CA GLU A 433 33.29 4.61 -55.57
C GLU A 433 34.29 3.45 -55.63
N GLY A 434 33.81 2.38 -56.24
CA GLY A 434 34.52 1.19 -56.73
C GLY A 434 33.52 0.30 -57.45
#